data_AF-A0A8S1MF22-F1
#
_entry.id   AF-A0A8S1MF22-F1
#
_cell.length_a   1.000
_cell.length_b   1.000
_cell.length_c   1.000
_cell.angle_alpha   90.00
_cell.angle_beta   90.00
_cell.angle_gamma   90.00
#
_symmetry.space_group_name_H-M   'P 1'
#
loop_
_entity.id
_entity.type
_entity.pdbx_description
1 polymer ?
#
loop_
_entity_poly.entity_id
_entity_poly.type
_entity_poly.pdbx_seq_one_letter_code
_entity_poly.pdbx_strand_id
1 'polypeptide(L)'
;MQPFFAQFSMDIRQLISEDPNLFNSGFSDFFQSFDSDISFQFTNQSRPFINIDNLGIQMTSIIRNEGRNDQKNQIQEMLKKKSESYTRLSKYEIQNNKLNKNEPHIKITVTKKQNQLNPSQQIEHYINSFGMIDSIKNADSEDVIIGRQEKLENSQGQLIFPNDIILREAERLISRIHCKIIFQNFFRKETLIQPIYKQTLDQLKLHQNIIQRISSFLEEPKDCYVQDLGSVFGTHIKVDRSYSQIQKYQQYCLGSETTIQILEIHNLGSEQKQSDIEFDKLISKLRNIKYRCSLQGLNLKLYERALQTEQSFEQILINLKSYNIPFIMMKFGGSGVTDDNQNIFFAKNISTVFSIGRGNDNNIRINSNTISRKQTRFRFNKKENCWEIADGTSDKESANGTWMQLQTIQERDQKHESQVHPLKHLSEIKISEYILKIELFKGKEKENTRFDYMKSFL
;
A
#
# COMPACT_ATOMS: atom_id res chain seq x y z
N MET A 1 -29.61 24.00 -48.32
CA MET A 1 -31.05 24.20 -48.07
C MET A 1 -31.26 24.35 -46.57
N GLN A 2 -31.73 25.53 -46.17
CA GLN A 2 -32.16 25.93 -44.82
C GLN A 2 -33.62 25.45 -44.57
N PRO A 3 -34.13 25.39 -43.31
CA PRO A 3 -34.45 26.55 -42.45
C PRO A 3 -33.93 26.42 -40.99
N PHE A 4 -33.43 27.46 -40.32
CA PHE A 4 -34.08 28.66 -39.77
C PHE A 4 -35.23 28.38 -38.79
N PHE A 5 -34.95 28.50 -37.49
CA PHE A 5 -35.90 29.01 -36.49
C PHE A 5 -35.15 29.91 -35.51
N ALA A 6 -35.62 31.15 -35.41
CA ALA A 6 -35.26 32.14 -34.42
C ALA A 6 -36.51 32.43 -33.58
N GLN A 7 -36.37 32.58 -32.26
CA GLN A 7 -37.38 33.26 -31.44
C GLN A 7 -36.80 33.86 -30.15
N PHE A 8 -36.84 35.19 -30.12
CA PHE A 8 -37.06 36.17 -29.04
C PHE A 8 -36.72 35.88 -27.56
N SER A 9 -35.72 36.64 -27.08
CA SER A 9 -35.74 37.63 -25.99
C SER A 9 -36.87 37.58 -24.93
N MET A 10 -36.46 37.59 -23.64
CA MET A 10 -36.98 38.59 -22.68
C MET A 10 -36.01 38.82 -21.51
N ASP A 11 -35.52 40.06 -21.42
CA ASP A 11 -34.84 40.66 -20.28
C ASP A 11 -35.89 41.12 -19.25
N ILE A 12 -35.70 40.80 -17.97
CA ILE A 12 -36.35 41.49 -16.85
C ILE A 12 -35.27 41.80 -15.80
N ARG A 13 -34.99 43.09 -15.64
CA ARG A 13 -34.30 43.68 -14.48
C ARG A 13 -35.33 44.22 -13.48
N GLN A 14 -34.84 44.49 -12.26
CA GLN A 14 -35.38 45.30 -11.14
C GLN A 14 -35.97 44.47 -9.97
N LEU A 15 -35.80 44.79 -8.67
CA LEU A 15 -35.15 45.87 -7.89
C LEU A 15 -35.26 45.50 -6.37
N ILE A 16 -34.34 46.00 -5.51
CA ILE A 16 -34.49 46.37 -4.05
C ILE A 16 -34.60 45.21 -3.03
N SER A 17 -34.09 45.18 -1.77
CA SER A 17 -33.42 46.08 -0.79
C SER A 17 -32.53 45.21 0.13
N GLU A 18 -31.35 45.64 0.59
CA GLU A 18 -31.09 46.22 1.94
C GLU A 18 -31.90 45.63 3.12
N ASP A 19 -31.23 44.88 4.01
CA ASP A 19 -31.02 45.33 5.41
C ASP A 19 -29.97 44.44 6.13
N PRO A 20 -28.88 45.00 6.72
CA PRO A 20 -27.90 44.26 7.50
C PRO A 20 -27.96 44.69 8.96
N ASN A 21 -28.58 43.91 9.84
CA ASN A 21 -28.33 43.90 11.30
C ASN A 21 -29.24 42.85 11.93
N LEU A 22 -28.68 41.90 12.69
CA LEU A 22 -29.28 41.38 13.92
C LEU A 22 -28.38 40.31 14.57
N PHE A 23 -28.13 40.54 15.87
CA PHE A 23 -27.64 39.64 16.93
C PHE A 23 -26.14 39.49 17.19
N ASN A 24 -25.71 40.42 18.05
CA ASN A 24 -24.70 40.29 19.08
C ASN A 24 -25.36 39.76 20.38
N SER A 25 -24.89 38.64 20.92
CA SER A 25 -24.81 38.27 22.36
C SER A 25 -24.24 36.84 22.41
N GLY A 26 -23.16 36.52 23.11
CA GLY A 26 -22.76 36.91 24.45
C GLY A 26 -22.85 35.65 25.31
N PHE A 27 -21.80 34.82 25.31
CA PHE A 27 -21.68 33.66 26.21
C PHE A 27 -20.26 33.61 26.77
N SER A 28 -20.13 33.98 28.03
CA SER A 28 -18.96 33.81 28.88
C SER A 28 -19.34 32.94 30.08
N ASP A 29 -18.44 32.01 30.38
CA ASP A 29 -18.13 31.44 31.69
C ASP A 29 -19.19 30.60 32.41
N PHE A 30 -19.00 29.28 32.38
CA PHE A 30 -19.25 28.43 33.54
C PHE A 30 -18.42 27.14 33.47
N PHE A 31 -17.24 27.14 34.08
CA PHE A 31 -16.49 25.93 34.46
C PHE A 31 -16.25 26.01 35.97
N GLN A 32 -16.94 25.16 36.74
CA GLN A 32 -16.48 24.74 38.06
C GLN A 32 -16.77 23.26 38.26
N SER A 33 -15.76 22.64 38.85
CA SER A 33 -15.57 21.26 39.29
C SER A 33 -16.68 20.70 40.19
N PHE A 34 -16.80 19.38 40.27
CA PHE A 34 -16.41 18.59 41.46
C PHE A 34 -16.54 17.07 41.21
N ASP A 35 -15.55 16.34 41.71
CA ASP A 35 -15.52 14.89 41.89
C ASP A 35 -16.62 14.41 42.84
N SER A 36 -17.19 13.23 42.57
CA SER A 36 -17.53 12.25 43.62
C SER A 36 -17.91 10.90 43.04
N ASP A 37 -17.29 9.87 43.62
CA ASP A 37 -17.60 8.45 43.47
C ASP A 37 -19.06 8.15 43.84
N ILE A 38 -19.77 7.45 42.95
CA ILE A 38 -21.05 6.81 43.28
C ILE A 38 -21.08 5.39 42.70
N SER A 39 -21.14 4.43 43.61
CA SER A 39 -21.49 3.03 43.38
C SER A 39 -22.99 2.90 43.09
N PHE A 40 -23.36 2.11 42.08
CA PHE A 40 -24.75 1.76 41.81
C PHE A 40 -24.99 0.25 41.90
N GLN A 41 -25.89 -0.10 42.82
CA GLN A 41 -26.59 -1.38 42.89
C GLN A 41 -27.64 -1.45 41.77
N PHE A 42 -27.78 -2.63 41.18
CA PHE A 42 -28.81 -2.93 40.18
C PHE A 42 -30.19 -3.10 40.82
N THR A 43 -31.15 -2.29 40.40
CA THR A 43 -32.57 -2.68 40.40
C THR A 43 -33.26 -2.18 39.12
N ASN A 44 -34.09 -3.06 38.57
CA ASN A 44 -34.76 -2.95 37.29
C ASN A 44 -35.93 -1.96 37.28
N GLN A 45 -36.31 -1.58 36.05
CA GLN A 45 -37.60 -1.05 35.59
C GLN A 45 -37.72 0.49 35.50
N SER A 46 -37.34 1.03 34.34
CA SER A 46 -38.28 1.64 33.37
C SER A 46 -37.49 2.15 32.16
N ARG A 47 -38.06 2.03 30.96
CA ARG A 47 -37.43 2.46 29.70
C ARG A 47 -37.43 4.00 29.61
N PRO A 48 -36.32 4.63 29.21
CA PRO A 48 -36.38 5.92 28.55
C PRO A 48 -35.97 5.82 27.07
N PHE A 49 -36.59 6.71 26.29
CA PHE A 49 -36.19 7.10 24.94
C PHE A 49 -34.70 7.42 24.89
N ILE A 50 -33.99 6.86 23.90
CA ILE A 50 -32.63 7.27 23.57
C ILE A 50 -32.71 8.19 22.35
N ASN A 51 -32.39 9.45 22.59
CA ASN A 51 -31.98 10.41 21.57
C ASN A 51 -30.58 9.99 21.10
N ILE A 52 -30.43 9.57 19.84
CA ILE A 52 -29.14 9.16 19.28
C ILE A 52 -28.54 10.34 18.55
N ASP A 53 -27.68 11.09 19.25
CA ASP A 53 -26.75 12.01 18.60
C ASP A 53 -25.59 11.24 17.94
N ASN A 54 -25.19 11.78 16.79
CA ASN A 54 -24.25 11.21 15.82
C ASN A 54 -22.92 10.72 16.42
N LEU A 55 -22.67 9.40 16.30
CA LEU A 55 -21.34 8.81 16.41
C LEU A 55 -20.85 8.37 15.02
N GLY A 56 -19.75 8.98 14.60
CA GLY A 56 -18.99 8.57 13.44
C GLY A 56 -18.45 7.15 13.59
N ILE A 57 -18.74 6.33 12.56
CA ILE A 57 -18.03 5.13 12.12
C ILE A 57 -16.96 4.61 13.10
N GLN A 58 -17.41 3.95 14.16
CA GLN A 58 -16.70 2.80 14.72
C GLN A 58 -17.16 1.57 13.95
N MET A 59 -16.47 1.25 12.86
CA MET A 59 -16.55 -0.08 12.23
C MET A 59 -15.66 -1.05 13.03
N THR A 60 -16.00 -1.22 14.30
CA THR A 60 -15.51 -2.30 15.17
C THR A 60 -16.63 -2.74 16.10
N SER A 61 -17.17 -3.92 15.79
CA SER A 61 -17.76 -4.89 16.72
C SER A 61 -18.99 -4.49 17.55
N ILE A 62 -20.18 -4.64 16.96
CA ILE A 62 -21.38 -5.07 17.69
C ILE A 62 -21.94 -6.32 16.98
N ILE A 63 -21.34 -7.48 17.27
CA ILE A 63 -21.86 -8.80 16.92
C ILE A 63 -21.73 -9.67 18.18
N ARG A 64 -22.84 -10.32 18.52
CA ARG A 64 -23.17 -11.14 19.70
C ARG A 64 -21.98 -11.95 20.25
N ASN A 65 -21.83 -11.93 21.57
CA ASN A 65 -20.65 -12.38 22.31
C ASN A 65 -20.43 -13.91 22.41
N GLU A 66 -21.35 -14.75 21.95
CA GLU A 66 -21.27 -16.20 22.22
C GLU A 66 -20.60 -17.02 21.09
N GLY A 67 -20.36 -16.46 19.91
CA GLY A 67 -19.67 -17.14 18.79
C GLY A 67 -18.20 -16.74 18.58
N ARG A 68 -17.64 -15.85 19.40
CA ARG A 68 -16.30 -15.28 19.20
C ARG A 68 -15.16 -16.12 19.74
N ASN A 69 -15.40 -16.95 20.75
CA ASN A 69 -14.32 -17.71 21.35
C ASN A 69 -13.80 -18.78 20.38
N ASP A 70 -14.68 -19.45 19.64
CA ASP A 70 -14.27 -20.46 18.66
C ASP A 70 -13.51 -19.84 17.48
N GLN A 71 -13.98 -18.71 16.94
CA GLN A 71 -13.24 -17.99 15.88
C GLN A 71 -11.89 -17.47 16.37
N LYS A 72 -11.81 -16.91 17.60
CA LYS A 72 -10.53 -16.47 18.18
C LYS A 72 -9.58 -17.64 18.39
N ASN A 73 -10.06 -18.78 18.87
CA ASN A 73 -9.24 -19.97 19.08
C ASN A 73 -8.74 -20.55 17.76
N GLN A 74 -9.58 -20.62 16.73
CA GLN A 74 -9.17 -21.05 15.38
C GLN A 74 -8.10 -20.13 14.78
N ILE A 75 -8.26 -18.81 14.91
CA ILE A 75 -7.26 -17.83 14.44
C ILE A 75 -5.94 -18.00 15.22
N GLN A 76 -6.00 -18.18 16.53
CA GLN A 76 -4.81 -18.42 17.35
C GLN A 76 -4.10 -19.72 16.98
N GLU A 77 -4.84 -20.81 16.72
CA GLU A 77 -4.26 -22.09 16.32
C GLU A 77 -3.62 -22.00 14.94
N MET A 78 -4.25 -21.30 13.99
CA MET A 78 -3.71 -21.05 12.66
C MET A 78 -2.41 -20.24 12.74
N LEU A 79 -2.40 -19.15 13.52
CA LEU A 79 -1.20 -18.34 13.76
C LEU A 79 -0.08 -19.15 14.44
N LYS A 80 -0.43 -20.06 15.35
CA LYS A 80 0.52 -20.95 16.01
C LYS A 80 1.13 -21.94 15.02
N LYS A 81 0.32 -22.64 14.23
CA LYS A 81 0.80 -23.56 13.18
C LYS A 81 1.72 -22.86 12.17
N LYS A 82 1.41 -21.61 11.84
CA LYS A 82 2.22 -20.79 10.93
C LYS A 82 3.53 -20.33 11.57
N SER A 83 3.52 -19.97 12.85
CA SER A 83 4.77 -19.66 13.55
C SER A 83 5.68 -20.88 13.67
N GLU A 84 5.08 -22.07 13.80
CA GLU A 84 5.81 -23.32 13.94
C GLU A 84 6.64 -23.67 12.70
N SER A 85 6.21 -23.30 11.48
CA SER A 85 7.00 -23.60 10.28
C SER A 85 8.36 -22.90 10.30
N TYR A 86 8.42 -21.69 10.86
CA TYR A 86 9.65 -20.89 10.95
C TYR A 86 10.49 -21.19 12.20
N THR A 87 10.03 -22.08 13.08
CA THR A 87 10.73 -22.44 14.33
C THR A 87 11.00 -23.93 14.45
N ARG A 88 10.78 -24.72 13.40
CA ARG A 88 11.19 -26.13 13.37
C ARG A 88 12.64 -26.22 12.96
N LEU A 89 13.42 -27.09 13.61
CA LEU A 89 14.80 -27.36 13.19
C LEU A 89 14.81 -27.93 11.78
N SER A 90 15.67 -27.37 10.92
CA SER A 90 15.96 -27.91 9.60
C SER A 90 16.55 -29.30 9.73
N LYS A 91 16.17 -30.18 8.79
CA LYS A 91 16.79 -31.51 8.63
C LYS A 91 18.05 -31.47 7.77
N TYR A 92 18.31 -30.35 7.10
CA TYR A 92 19.38 -30.19 6.13
C TYR A 92 20.36 -29.10 6.57
N GLU A 93 21.66 -29.39 6.49
CA GLU A 93 22.70 -28.39 6.65
C GLU A 93 22.75 -27.46 5.43
N ILE A 94 22.92 -26.15 5.68
CA ILE A 94 23.06 -25.16 4.62
C ILE A 94 24.37 -25.43 3.87
N GLN A 95 24.25 -25.67 2.56
CA GLN A 95 25.40 -25.98 1.71
C GLN A 95 26.04 -24.69 1.17
N ASN A 96 27.38 -24.65 1.20
CA ASN A 96 28.27 -23.70 0.51
C ASN A 96 28.25 -22.23 0.99
N ASN A 97 29.21 -21.90 1.87
CA ASN A 97 29.40 -20.57 2.47
C ASN A 97 30.43 -19.69 1.71
N LYS A 98 30.75 -19.96 0.44
CA LYS A 98 31.71 -19.11 -0.31
C LYS A 98 31.02 -18.34 -1.43
N LEU A 99 31.24 -17.03 -1.45
CA LEU A 99 30.75 -16.15 -2.51
C LEU A 99 31.62 -16.28 -3.76
N ASN A 100 31.02 -16.76 -4.86
CA ASN A 100 31.60 -16.65 -6.19
C ASN A 100 31.00 -15.42 -6.91
N LYS A 101 31.75 -14.32 -6.97
CA LYS A 101 31.28 -13.07 -7.62
C LYS A 101 31.04 -13.20 -9.14
N ASN A 102 31.53 -14.27 -9.77
CA ASN A 102 31.27 -14.52 -11.19
C ASN A 102 29.92 -15.21 -11.44
N GLU A 103 29.29 -15.77 -10.41
CA GLU A 103 27.97 -16.38 -10.50
C GLU A 103 26.87 -15.37 -10.12
N PRO A 104 25.60 -15.63 -10.52
CA PRO A 104 24.49 -14.86 -10.02
C PRO A 104 24.50 -14.83 -8.49
N HIS A 105 24.22 -13.67 -7.91
CA HIS A 105 24.11 -13.49 -6.47
C HIS A 105 23.23 -12.27 -6.15
N ILE A 106 22.73 -12.21 -4.93
CA ILE A 106 22.00 -11.05 -4.41
C ILE A 106 22.82 -10.48 -3.25
N LYS A 107 23.02 -9.17 -3.25
CA LYS A 107 23.62 -8.45 -2.12
C LYS A 107 22.55 -7.64 -1.41
N ILE A 108 22.53 -7.71 -0.09
CA ILE A 108 21.65 -6.93 0.77
C ILE A 108 22.52 -6.05 1.65
N THR A 109 22.36 -4.73 1.52
CA THR A 109 23.04 -3.77 2.39
C THR A 109 22.05 -3.22 3.41
N VAL A 110 22.29 -3.49 4.68
CA VAL A 110 21.44 -3.04 5.81
C VAL A 110 22.01 -1.77 6.39
N THR A 111 21.22 -0.70 6.43
CA THR A 111 21.58 0.60 7.01
C THR A 111 20.51 1.07 7.98
N LYS A 112 20.90 1.59 9.15
CA LYS A 112 19.99 2.25 10.08
C LYS A 112 19.93 3.76 9.78
N LYS A 113 18.74 4.36 9.70
CA LYS A 113 18.53 5.75 9.25
C LYS A 113 19.40 6.79 9.99
N GLN A 114 19.56 6.65 11.31
CA GLN A 114 20.39 7.54 12.14
C GLN A 114 21.88 7.51 11.76
N ASN A 115 22.32 6.46 11.06
CA ASN A 115 23.72 6.17 10.79
C ASN A 115 24.10 6.34 9.31
N GLN A 116 23.23 6.92 8.48
CA GLN A 116 23.49 7.07 7.03
C GLN A 116 24.78 7.85 6.72
N LEU A 117 25.29 8.65 7.65
CA LEU A 117 26.53 9.40 7.49
C LEU A 117 27.80 8.57 7.75
N ASN A 118 27.69 7.37 8.31
CA ASN A 118 28.81 6.51 8.67
C ASN A 118 28.78 5.20 7.87
N PRO A 119 29.49 5.12 6.72
CA PRO A 119 29.54 3.92 5.89
C PRO A 119 30.03 2.67 6.64
N SER A 120 30.86 2.86 7.68
CA SER A 120 31.41 1.80 8.51
C SER A 120 30.37 0.99 9.31
N GLN A 121 29.12 1.45 9.37
CA GLN A 121 28.04 0.77 10.08
C GLN A 121 27.06 0.02 9.15
N GLN A 122 27.37 -0.04 7.85
CA GLN A 122 26.62 -0.85 6.91
C GLN A 122 26.98 -2.33 7.09
N ILE A 123 25.97 -3.18 7.15
CA ILE A 123 26.13 -4.63 7.20
C ILE A 123 25.73 -5.18 5.84
N GLU A 124 26.62 -5.95 5.22
CA GLU A 124 26.37 -6.57 3.91
C GLU A 124 26.11 -8.06 4.09
N HIS A 125 25.06 -8.54 3.44
CA HIS A 125 24.74 -9.97 3.34
C HIS A 125 24.70 -10.38 1.88
N TYR A 126 25.06 -11.63 1.60
CA TYR A 126 25.12 -12.18 0.25
C TYR A 126 24.29 -13.46 0.18
N ILE A 127 23.52 -13.61 -0.90
CA ILE A 127 22.67 -14.78 -1.16
C ILE A 127 23.11 -15.38 -2.49
N ASN A 128 23.31 -16.70 -2.52
CA ASN A 128 23.56 -17.49 -3.72
C ASN A 128 22.39 -18.46 -3.96
N SER A 129 22.53 -19.39 -4.91
CA SER A 129 21.48 -20.38 -5.21
C SER A 129 21.16 -21.36 -4.07
N PHE A 130 22.01 -21.44 -3.03
CA PHE A 130 21.86 -22.35 -1.91
C PHE A 130 21.33 -21.68 -0.64
N GLY A 131 21.35 -20.35 -0.57
CA GLY A 131 20.91 -19.59 0.60
C GLY A 131 21.75 -18.36 0.89
N MET A 132 21.52 -17.78 2.07
CA MET A 132 22.35 -16.69 2.57
C MET A 132 23.69 -17.23 3.08
N ILE A 133 24.78 -16.65 2.58
CA ILE A 133 26.14 -16.96 2.98
C ILE A 133 26.34 -16.54 4.45
N ASP A 134 27.00 -17.40 5.23
CA ASP A 134 27.28 -17.21 6.65
C ASP A 134 26.02 -17.07 7.53
N SER A 135 24.87 -17.57 7.05
CA SER A 135 23.65 -17.61 7.87
C SER A 135 23.82 -18.55 9.06
N ILE A 136 23.43 -18.08 10.24
CA ILE A 136 23.31 -18.90 11.44
C ILE A 136 21.94 -19.59 11.56
N LYS A 137 21.02 -19.30 10.63
CA LYS A 137 19.67 -19.86 10.65
C LYS A 137 19.75 -21.38 10.57
N ASN A 138 19.03 -22.06 11.46
CA ASN A 138 18.88 -23.50 11.46
C ASN A 138 17.41 -23.95 11.43
N ALA A 139 16.49 -23.01 11.16
CA ALA A 139 15.07 -23.30 10.99
C ALA A 139 14.73 -23.84 9.59
N ASP A 140 13.64 -24.60 9.48
CA ASP A 140 13.12 -25.25 8.28
C ASP A 140 12.47 -24.25 7.30
N SER A 141 13.30 -23.38 6.72
CA SER A 141 12.87 -22.45 5.68
C SER A 141 13.99 -22.17 4.70
N GLU A 142 13.70 -22.35 3.41
CA GLU A 142 14.64 -22.11 2.32
C GLU A 142 14.78 -20.60 1.99
N ASP A 143 13.77 -19.79 2.34
CA ASP A 143 13.74 -18.34 2.10
C ASP A 143 14.65 -17.59 3.09
N VAL A 144 15.14 -16.41 2.71
CA VAL A 144 15.89 -15.56 3.66
C VAL A 144 14.93 -14.85 4.59
N ILE A 145 14.96 -15.17 5.88
CA ILE A 145 14.06 -14.65 6.90
C ILE A 145 14.71 -13.46 7.62
N ILE A 146 13.95 -12.39 7.79
CA ILE A 146 14.37 -11.16 8.45
C ILE A 146 13.48 -10.94 9.67
N GLY A 147 14.08 -10.64 10.82
CA GLY A 147 13.34 -10.42 12.05
C GLY A 147 14.26 -9.98 13.19
N ARG A 148 13.71 -9.87 14.40
CA ARG A 148 14.49 -9.50 15.59
C ARG A 148 14.86 -10.65 16.52
N GLN A 149 14.28 -11.84 16.31
CA GLN A 149 14.53 -12.99 17.17
C GLN A 149 15.88 -13.61 16.81
N GLU A 150 16.85 -13.59 17.72
CA GLU A 150 18.13 -14.25 17.49
C GLU A 150 18.02 -15.76 17.66
N LYS A 151 17.54 -16.20 18.83
CA LYS A 151 17.43 -17.62 19.19
C LYS A 151 16.17 -17.91 19.98
N LEU A 152 15.67 -19.13 19.89
CA LEU A 152 14.67 -19.70 20.79
C LEU A 152 15.12 -21.10 21.24
N GLU A 153 14.52 -21.59 22.32
CA GLU A 153 14.77 -22.94 22.81
C GLU A 153 13.48 -23.75 22.63
N ASN A 154 13.57 -24.93 22.01
CA ASN A 154 12.41 -25.81 21.91
C ASN A 154 12.15 -26.57 23.23
N SER A 155 11.07 -27.34 23.27
CA SER A 155 10.71 -28.16 24.45
C SER A 155 11.75 -29.24 24.79
N GLN A 156 12.72 -29.50 23.91
CA GLN A 156 13.82 -30.46 24.11
C GLN A 156 15.15 -29.78 24.50
N GLY A 157 15.15 -28.46 24.70
CA GLY A 157 16.36 -27.70 25.06
C GLY A 157 17.29 -27.37 23.88
N GLN A 158 16.87 -27.63 22.64
CA GLN A 158 17.68 -27.33 21.46
C GLN A 158 17.50 -25.88 21.03
N LEU A 159 18.61 -25.22 20.71
CA LEU A 159 18.63 -23.85 20.21
C LEU A 159 18.22 -23.80 18.73
N ILE A 160 17.23 -22.96 18.43
CA ILE A 160 16.79 -22.65 17.06
C ILE A 160 17.04 -21.17 16.78
N PHE A 161 17.66 -20.91 15.63
CA PHE A 161 17.93 -19.60 15.07
C PHE A 161 17.00 -19.44 13.84
N PRO A 162 15.91 -18.67 13.95
CA PRO A 162 14.88 -18.63 12.91
C PRO A 162 15.15 -17.63 11.79
N ASN A 163 16.00 -16.63 12.04
CA ASN A 163 16.25 -15.52 11.12
C ASN A 163 17.66 -15.62 10.51
N ASP A 164 17.77 -15.29 9.23
CA ASP A 164 19.05 -15.09 8.54
C ASP A 164 19.62 -13.70 8.87
N ILE A 165 18.79 -12.66 8.77
CA ILE A 165 19.17 -11.27 9.08
C ILE A 165 18.46 -10.85 10.36
N ILE A 166 19.26 -10.63 11.42
CA ILE A 166 18.77 -10.20 12.73
C ILE A 166 18.89 -8.69 12.85
N LEU A 167 17.74 -8.02 12.89
CA LEU A 167 17.64 -6.60 13.25
C LEU A 167 17.56 -6.50 14.79
N ARG A 168 18.28 -5.55 15.40
CA ARG A 168 18.54 -5.53 16.85
C ARG A 168 17.29 -5.75 17.71
N GLU A 169 17.40 -6.62 18.72
CA GLU A 169 16.29 -7.11 19.54
C GLU A 169 15.50 -6.04 20.32
N ALA A 170 16.17 -4.93 20.69
CA ALA A 170 15.57 -3.84 21.47
C ALA A 170 14.40 -3.15 20.75
N GLU A 171 14.29 -3.29 19.43
CA GLU A 171 13.25 -2.62 18.65
C GLU A 171 11.96 -3.45 18.61
N ARG A 172 11.06 -3.20 19.57
CA ARG A 172 9.73 -3.83 19.64
C ARG A 172 8.85 -3.58 18.40
N LEU A 173 9.21 -2.59 17.58
CA LEU A 173 8.56 -2.30 16.30
C LEU A 173 8.85 -3.36 15.23
N ILE A 174 9.85 -4.22 15.45
CA ILE A 174 10.21 -5.31 14.55
C ILE A 174 9.62 -6.61 15.12
N SER A 175 8.81 -7.32 14.33
CA SER A 175 8.35 -8.65 14.70
C SER A 175 9.51 -9.65 14.87
N ARG A 176 9.29 -10.68 15.68
CA ARG A 176 10.26 -11.78 15.91
C ARG A 176 10.72 -12.40 14.59
N ILE A 177 9.74 -12.69 13.73
CA ILE A 177 9.88 -13.03 12.32
C ILE A 177 9.03 -11.98 11.58
N HIS A 178 9.64 -11.18 10.71
CA HIS A 178 9.02 -9.95 10.18
C HIS A 178 8.63 -10.09 8.71
N CYS A 179 9.60 -10.45 7.88
CA CYS A 179 9.39 -10.67 6.46
C CYS A 179 10.36 -11.72 5.93
N LYS A 180 10.18 -12.10 4.68
CA LYS A 180 11.11 -13.00 3.98
C LYS A 180 11.40 -12.52 2.56
N ILE A 181 12.57 -12.93 2.08
CA ILE A 181 13.00 -12.76 0.70
C ILE A 181 13.00 -14.13 0.03
N ILE A 182 12.18 -14.26 -1.00
CA ILE A 182 12.01 -15.46 -1.82
C ILE A 182 12.91 -15.30 -3.04
N PHE A 183 13.95 -16.14 -3.15
CA PHE A 183 15.02 -15.94 -4.13
C PHE A 183 15.23 -17.10 -5.10
N GLN A 184 14.63 -18.27 -4.86
CA GLN A 184 14.92 -19.49 -5.64
C GLN A 184 14.70 -19.29 -7.14
N ASN A 185 13.62 -18.62 -7.52
CA ASN A 185 13.29 -18.34 -8.92
C ASN A 185 14.33 -17.45 -9.61
N PHE A 186 14.99 -16.54 -8.88
CA PHE A 186 16.04 -15.69 -9.42
C PHE A 186 17.27 -16.50 -9.90
N PHE A 187 17.61 -17.59 -9.20
CA PHE A 187 18.76 -18.44 -9.53
C PHE A 187 18.42 -19.58 -10.50
N ARG A 188 17.17 -19.65 -10.96
CA ARG A 188 16.70 -20.76 -11.77
C ARG A 188 17.41 -20.82 -13.12
N LYS A 189 18.12 -21.92 -13.36
CA LYS A 189 18.78 -22.18 -14.66
C LYS A 189 17.78 -22.67 -15.70
N GLU A 190 16.85 -23.51 -15.27
CA GLU A 190 15.85 -24.16 -16.13
C GLU A 190 14.69 -23.21 -16.48
N THR A 191 14.11 -23.43 -17.65
CA THR A 191 12.87 -22.77 -18.07
C THR A 191 11.69 -23.57 -17.55
N LEU A 192 10.90 -22.96 -16.66
CA LEU A 192 9.66 -23.55 -16.17
C LEU A 192 8.47 -22.95 -16.90
N ILE A 193 7.84 -23.78 -17.70
CA ILE A 193 6.59 -23.48 -18.39
C ILE A 193 5.57 -24.49 -17.88
N GLN A 194 4.35 -24.03 -17.59
CA GLN A 194 3.30 -24.93 -17.14
C GLN A 194 3.10 -26.08 -18.15
N PRO A 195 2.92 -27.33 -17.69
CA PRO A 195 2.86 -28.49 -18.58
C PRO A 195 1.82 -28.35 -19.71
N ILE A 196 0.68 -27.73 -19.43
CA ILE A 196 -0.37 -27.49 -20.43
C ILE A 196 0.11 -26.60 -21.57
N TYR A 197 0.89 -25.56 -21.28
CA TYR A 197 1.45 -24.67 -22.29
C TYR A 197 2.53 -25.36 -23.10
N LYS A 198 3.38 -26.16 -22.44
CA LYS A 198 4.40 -26.96 -23.12
C LYS A 198 3.76 -27.94 -24.11
N GLN A 199 2.77 -28.70 -23.66
CA GLN A 199 1.99 -29.62 -24.51
C GLN A 199 1.32 -28.90 -25.68
N THR A 200 0.73 -27.72 -25.43
CA THR A 200 0.11 -26.91 -26.49
C THR A 200 1.15 -26.45 -27.50
N LEU A 201 2.31 -25.96 -27.06
CA LEU A 201 3.39 -25.52 -27.92
C LEU A 201 3.97 -26.66 -28.77
N ASP A 202 4.11 -27.86 -28.20
CA ASP A 202 4.61 -29.03 -28.90
C ASP A 202 3.65 -29.50 -30.03
N GLN A 203 2.35 -29.23 -29.89
CA GLN A 203 1.35 -29.52 -30.92
C GLN A 203 1.28 -28.44 -32.01
N LEU A 204 1.67 -27.22 -31.68
CA LEU A 204 1.70 -26.11 -32.63
C LEU A 204 2.88 -26.30 -33.60
N LYS A 205 2.59 -26.48 -34.89
CA LYS A 205 3.59 -26.57 -35.96
C LYS A 205 4.18 -25.18 -36.30
N LEU A 206 4.74 -24.50 -35.30
CA LEU A 206 5.34 -23.17 -35.43
C LEU A 206 6.85 -23.27 -35.62
N HIS A 207 7.43 -22.23 -36.22
CA HIS A 207 8.88 -22.13 -36.35
C HIS A 207 9.53 -22.04 -34.96
N GLN A 208 10.70 -22.68 -34.77
CA GLN A 208 11.38 -22.78 -33.47
C GLN A 208 11.61 -21.43 -32.78
N ASN A 209 11.97 -20.40 -33.56
CA ASN A 209 12.13 -19.03 -33.02
C ASN A 209 10.82 -18.44 -32.45
N ILE A 210 9.67 -18.80 -33.02
CA ILE A 210 8.36 -18.38 -32.51
C ILE A 210 8.06 -19.14 -31.22
N ILE A 211 8.26 -20.46 -31.21
CA ILE A 211 8.11 -21.31 -30.02
C ILE A 211 8.96 -20.77 -28.88
N GLN A 212 10.24 -20.46 -29.12
CA GLN A 212 11.13 -19.87 -28.12
C GLN A 212 10.62 -18.55 -27.56
N ARG A 213 10.08 -17.66 -28.42
CA ARG A 213 9.51 -16.39 -27.97
C ARG A 213 8.25 -16.60 -27.13
N ILE A 214 7.36 -17.48 -27.55
CA ILE A 214 6.15 -17.80 -26.77
C ILE A 214 6.54 -18.45 -25.45
N SER A 215 7.45 -19.43 -25.47
CA SER A 215 8.03 -20.06 -24.29
C SER A 215 8.61 -19.05 -23.32
N SER A 216 9.41 -18.08 -23.81
CA SER A 216 9.99 -17.03 -22.95
C SER A 216 8.95 -16.08 -22.37
N PHE A 217 7.80 -15.91 -23.04
CA PHE A 217 6.68 -15.12 -22.55
C PHE A 217 5.84 -15.88 -21.51
N LEU A 218 5.71 -17.19 -21.68
CA LEU A 218 4.97 -18.08 -20.77
C LEU A 218 5.81 -18.57 -19.59
N GLU A 219 7.14 -18.38 -19.65
CA GLU A 219 8.05 -18.72 -18.57
C GLU A 219 7.75 -17.87 -17.34
N GLU A 220 7.71 -18.51 -16.17
CA GLU A 220 7.59 -17.77 -14.91
C GLU A 220 8.78 -16.82 -14.74
N PRO A 221 8.56 -15.55 -14.35
CA PRO A 221 9.64 -14.59 -14.18
C PRO A 221 10.74 -15.09 -13.23
N LYS A 222 12.00 -14.91 -13.63
CA LYS A 222 13.18 -15.22 -12.80
C LYS A 222 13.48 -14.07 -11.84
N ASP A 223 12.49 -13.74 -11.03
CA ASP A 223 12.55 -12.61 -10.12
C ASP A 223 12.82 -13.05 -8.68
N CYS A 224 13.28 -12.10 -7.87
CA CYS A 224 13.35 -12.20 -6.43
C CYS A 224 12.15 -11.46 -5.85
N TYR A 225 11.57 -11.93 -4.75
CA TYR A 225 10.39 -11.34 -4.14
C TYR A 225 10.60 -11.06 -2.65
N VAL A 226 9.83 -10.11 -2.12
CA VAL A 226 9.67 -9.88 -0.68
C VAL A 226 8.24 -10.16 -0.26
N GLN A 227 8.05 -10.71 0.93
CA GLN A 227 6.74 -10.95 1.51
C GLN A 227 6.76 -10.57 3.00
N ASP A 228 5.78 -9.78 3.43
CA ASP A 228 5.57 -9.50 4.85
C ASP A 228 4.87 -10.71 5.52
N LEU A 229 5.35 -11.10 6.71
CA LEU A 229 4.90 -12.30 7.42
C LEU A 229 3.84 -12.04 8.49
N GLY A 230 2.97 -11.03 8.29
CA GLY A 230 1.97 -10.67 9.30
C GLY A 230 2.56 -9.72 10.35
N SER A 231 3.51 -8.88 9.97
CA SER A 231 4.20 -7.99 10.89
C SER A 231 3.25 -6.92 11.44
N VAL A 232 3.49 -6.48 12.68
CA VAL A 232 2.59 -5.51 13.35
C VAL A 232 2.72 -4.11 12.74
N PHE A 233 3.94 -3.71 12.40
CA PHE A 233 4.26 -2.38 11.91
C PHE A 233 4.48 -2.32 10.39
N GLY A 234 4.39 -3.46 9.71
CA GLY A 234 4.51 -3.56 8.26
C GLY A 234 5.94 -3.52 7.74
N THR A 235 6.19 -4.32 6.72
CA THR A 235 7.30 -4.18 5.78
C THR A 235 6.89 -3.19 4.71
N HIS A 236 7.78 -2.29 4.32
CA HIS A 236 7.50 -1.32 3.28
C HIS A 236 8.51 -1.42 2.14
N ILE A 237 8.08 -1.13 0.92
CA ILE A 237 8.96 -0.98 -0.24
C ILE A 237 8.92 0.47 -0.73
N LYS A 238 10.08 1.01 -1.12
CA LYS A 238 10.15 2.37 -1.67
C LYS A 238 9.41 2.45 -3.01
N VAL A 239 8.61 3.50 -3.16
CA VAL A 239 7.97 3.84 -4.44
C VAL A 239 9.00 4.50 -5.34
N ASP A 240 9.09 4.05 -6.59
CA ASP A 240 10.00 4.61 -7.58
C ASP A 240 9.59 6.03 -8.02
N ARG A 241 10.50 6.77 -8.66
CA ARG A 241 10.17 8.02 -9.37
C ARG A 241 9.25 7.81 -10.58
N SER A 242 9.30 6.61 -11.15
CA SER A 242 8.37 6.15 -12.17
C SER A 242 7.05 5.76 -11.52
N TYR A 243 5.97 6.02 -12.24
CA TYR A 243 4.64 5.67 -11.79
C TYR A 243 4.48 4.15 -11.61
N SER A 244 3.90 3.76 -10.48
CA SER A 244 3.48 2.40 -10.15
C SER A 244 1.98 2.36 -9.84
N GLN A 245 1.33 1.25 -10.19
CA GLN A 245 -0.11 1.11 -10.00
C GLN A 245 -0.49 1.14 -8.51
N ILE A 246 -1.55 1.88 -8.18
CA ILE A 246 -2.16 1.95 -6.86
C ILE A 246 -3.21 0.85 -6.72
N GLN A 247 -3.21 0.17 -5.57
CA GLN A 247 -4.20 -0.85 -5.23
C GLN A 247 -5.18 -0.34 -4.17
N LYS A 248 -6.41 -0.87 -4.19
CA LYS A 248 -7.42 -0.57 -3.17
C LYS A 248 -7.00 -1.19 -1.83
N TYR A 249 -7.26 -0.49 -0.73
CA TYR A 249 -6.85 -0.87 0.63
C TYR A 249 -5.33 -0.90 0.86
N GLN A 250 -4.57 -0.30 -0.07
CA GLN A 250 -3.14 -0.10 0.08
C GLN A 250 -2.87 1.05 1.07
N GLN A 251 -1.80 0.94 1.85
CA GLN A 251 -1.29 2.02 2.68
C GLN A 251 0.09 2.49 2.18
N TYR A 252 0.31 3.80 2.24
CA TYR A 252 1.59 4.45 1.96
C TYR A 252 2.03 5.28 3.17
N CYS A 253 3.33 5.38 3.39
CA CYS A 253 3.97 6.19 4.40
C CYS A 253 4.78 7.29 3.72
N LEU A 254 4.52 8.54 4.10
CA LEU A 254 5.20 9.74 3.62
C LEU A 254 6.06 10.30 4.77
N GLY A 255 7.36 10.41 4.56
CA GLY A 255 8.24 10.92 5.62
C GLY A 255 8.32 9.96 6.82
N SER A 256 8.18 10.49 8.03
CA SER A 256 8.32 9.73 9.29
C SER A 256 6.99 9.19 9.84
N GLU A 257 5.92 10.00 9.82
CA GLU A 257 4.70 9.75 10.60
C GLU A 257 3.42 9.86 9.78
N THR A 258 3.49 10.38 8.57
CA THR A 258 2.31 10.64 7.76
C THR A 258 1.97 9.40 6.93
N THR A 259 0.69 9.05 6.90
CA THR A 259 0.18 7.89 6.16
C THR A 259 -0.94 8.29 5.22
N ILE A 260 -1.06 7.53 4.13
CA ILE A 260 -2.15 7.61 3.17
C ILE A 260 -2.76 6.22 3.08
N GLN A 261 -4.07 6.12 3.31
CA GLN A 261 -4.84 4.90 3.14
C GLN A 261 -5.73 5.04 1.92
N ILE A 262 -5.62 4.10 0.97
CA ILE A 262 -6.46 4.06 -0.22
C ILE A 262 -7.76 3.31 0.12
N LEU A 263 -8.87 4.03 0.21
CA LEU A 263 -10.15 3.46 0.65
C LEU A 263 -10.97 2.93 -0.52
N GLU A 264 -10.98 3.65 -1.65
CA GLU A 264 -11.77 3.31 -2.82
C GLU A 264 -11.03 3.72 -4.10
N ILE A 265 -11.15 2.89 -5.13
CA ILE A 265 -10.65 3.18 -6.47
C ILE A 265 -11.78 2.91 -7.46
N HIS A 266 -12.05 3.89 -8.30
CA HIS A 266 -12.97 3.76 -9.42
C HIS A 266 -12.23 4.11 -10.72
N ASN A 267 -12.35 3.21 -11.70
CA ASN A 267 -11.74 3.31 -13.02
C ASN A 267 -12.81 3.51 -14.09
N LEU A 268 -12.42 3.72 -15.34
CA LEU A 268 -13.36 3.86 -16.47
C LEU A 268 -14.03 2.52 -16.78
N GLY A 269 -15.31 2.57 -17.14
CA GLY A 269 -16.10 1.43 -17.59
C GLY A 269 -16.77 1.72 -18.93
N SER A 270 -16.84 0.71 -19.80
CA SER A 270 -17.41 0.83 -21.15
C SER A 270 -18.91 1.18 -21.17
N GLU A 271 -19.66 0.74 -20.15
CA GLU A 271 -21.11 0.92 -20.05
C GLU A 271 -21.53 2.06 -19.09
N GLN A 272 -20.57 2.84 -18.62
CA GLN A 272 -20.83 3.88 -17.62
C GLN A 272 -21.35 5.18 -18.25
N LYS A 273 -22.19 5.89 -17.50
CA LYS A 273 -22.83 7.13 -17.93
C LYS A 273 -21.81 8.27 -18.03
N GLN A 274 -22.00 9.17 -18.99
CA GLN A 274 -21.27 10.44 -18.99
C GLN A 274 -21.80 11.35 -17.86
N SER A 275 -21.00 12.33 -17.42
CA SER A 275 -21.44 13.28 -16.40
C SER A 275 -22.68 14.04 -16.85
N ASP A 276 -23.71 14.05 -16.02
CA ASP A 276 -24.96 14.75 -16.23
C ASP A 276 -25.37 15.56 -14.97
N ILE A 277 -26.60 16.06 -14.96
CA ILE A 277 -27.16 16.83 -13.83
C ILE A 277 -27.23 15.98 -12.55
N GLU A 278 -27.46 14.67 -12.65
CA GLU A 278 -27.52 13.79 -11.48
C GLU A 278 -26.14 13.55 -10.88
N PHE A 279 -25.09 13.43 -11.71
CA PHE A 279 -23.70 13.46 -11.25
C PHE A 279 -23.43 14.73 -10.43
N ASP A 280 -23.84 15.89 -10.96
CA ASP A 280 -23.62 17.18 -10.31
C ASP A 280 -24.36 17.30 -8.96
N LYS A 281 -25.55 16.71 -8.85
CA LYS A 281 -26.29 16.59 -7.59
C LYS A 281 -25.54 15.70 -6.59
N LEU A 282 -24.96 14.58 -7.02
CA LEU A 282 -24.17 13.70 -6.15
C LEU A 282 -22.92 14.41 -5.61
N ILE A 283 -22.22 15.18 -6.45
CA ILE A 283 -21.08 16.00 -6.02
C ILE A 283 -21.51 17.06 -4.99
N SER A 284 -22.64 17.72 -5.23
CA SER A 284 -23.19 18.72 -4.29
C SER A 284 -23.57 18.10 -2.93
N LYS A 285 -24.05 16.85 -2.93
CA LYS A 285 -24.31 16.08 -1.70
C LYS A 285 -23.00 15.74 -0.97
N LEU A 286 -21.96 15.30 -1.67
CA LEU A 286 -20.65 14.99 -1.07
C LEU A 286 -19.99 16.20 -0.39
N ARG A 287 -20.27 17.42 -0.86
CA ARG A 287 -19.79 18.67 -0.23
C ARG A 287 -20.45 18.96 1.12
N ASN A 288 -21.49 18.23 1.50
CA ASN A 288 -22.13 18.42 2.80
C ASN A 288 -21.12 18.19 3.93
N ILE A 289 -21.03 19.16 4.85
CA ILE A 289 -20.10 19.17 5.99
C ILE A 289 -20.20 17.87 6.81
N LYS A 290 -21.38 17.27 6.87
CA LYS A 290 -21.62 15.99 7.56
C LYS A 290 -20.65 14.89 7.12
N TYR A 291 -20.28 14.85 5.84
CA TYR A 291 -19.41 13.79 5.31
C TYR A 291 -17.93 14.06 5.51
N ARG A 292 -17.54 15.28 5.93
CA ARG A 292 -16.14 15.64 6.19
C ARG A 292 -15.22 15.20 5.02
N CYS A 293 -15.65 15.51 3.80
CA CYS A 293 -15.00 15.06 2.58
C CYS A 293 -14.46 16.26 1.77
N SER A 294 -13.20 16.19 1.38
CA SER A 294 -12.54 17.16 0.49
C SER A 294 -12.55 16.63 -0.94
N LEU A 295 -13.04 17.44 -1.88
CA LEU A 295 -13.17 17.06 -3.29
C LEU A 295 -12.11 17.78 -4.12
N GLN A 296 -11.40 17.05 -4.97
CA GLN A 296 -10.29 17.54 -5.79
C GLN A 296 -10.48 17.15 -7.26
N GLY A 297 -9.96 17.96 -8.18
CA GLY A 297 -10.02 17.69 -9.62
C GLY A 297 -11.34 18.05 -10.32
N LEU A 298 -12.26 18.70 -9.60
CA LEU A 298 -13.51 19.26 -10.15
C LEU A 298 -13.52 20.79 -10.00
N ASN A 299 -14.23 21.48 -10.89
CA ASN A 299 -14.47 22.92 -10.74
C ASN A 299 -15.60 23.16 -9.73
N LEU A 300 -15.22 23.27 -8.44
CA LEU A 300 -16.18 23.35 -7.34
C LEU A 300 -17.07 24.61 -7.34
N LYS A 301 -16.71 25.65 -8.11
CA LYS A 301 -17.53 26.87 -8.26
C LYS A 301 -18.89 26.59 -8.89
N LEU A 302 -19.07 25.45 -9.56
CA LEU A 302 -20.36 25.07 -10.15
C LEU A 302 -21.34 24.48 -9.12
N TYR A 303 -20.90 24.23 -7.88
CA TYR A 303 -21.64 23.40 -6.91
C TYR A 303 -21.94 24.14 -5.59
N GLU A 304 -22.26 25.44 -5.66
CA GLU A 304 -22.18 26.37 -4.53
C GLU A 304 -23.14 26.07 -3.36
N ARG A 305 -24.18 25.25 -3.55
CA ARG A 305 -25.14 24.90 -2.49
C ARG A 305 -25.02 23.44 -2.12
N ALA A 306 -24.51 23.18 -0.91
CA ALA A 306 -24.62 21.86 -0.30
C ALA A 306 -26.10 21.50 -0.15
N LEU A 307 -26.51 20.37 -0.73
CA LEU A 307 -27.87 19.88 -0.58
C LEU A 307 -27.99 19.11 0.74
N GLN A 308 -29.09 19.33 1.46
CA GLN A 308 -29.49 18.40 2.50
C GLN A 308 -29.73 17.03 1.86
N THR A 309 -29.25 15.98 2.51
CA THR A 309 -29.37 14.64 1.96
C THR A 309 -29.58 13.62 3.06
N GLU A 310 -30.55 12.74 2.84
CA GLU A 310 -30.84 11.56 3.66
C GLU A 310 -30.02 10.34 3.23
N GLN A 311 -29.36 10.41 2.07
CA GLN A 311 -28.59 9.29 1.53
C GLN A 311 -27.34 9.06 2.37
N SER A 312 -26.98 7.79 2.58
CA SER A 312 -25.69 7.47 3.19
C SER A 312 -24.54 7.82 2.24
N PHE A 313 -23.36 8.05 2.82
CA PHE A 313 -22.14 8.32 2.06
C PHE A 313 -21.81 7.18 1.09
N GLU A 314 -22.00 5.94 1.54
CA GLU A 314 -21.80 4.73 0.76
C GLU A 314 -22.73 4.67 -0.45
N GLN A 315 -24.01 5.04 -0.28
CA GLN A 315 -24.96 5.07 -1.38
C GLN A 315 -24.57 6.11 -2.43
N ILE A 316 -24.08 7.28 -1.99
CA ILE A 316 -23.59 8.31 -2.91
C ILE A 316 -22.38 7.78 -3.69
N LEU A 317 -21.43 7.12 -3.03
CA LEU A 317 -20.27 6.51 -3.71
C LEU A 317 -20.69 5.42 -4.71
N ILE A 318 -21.64 4.55 -4.35
CA ILE A 318 -22.18 3.53 -5.27
C ILE A 318 -22.77 4.20 -6.51
N ASN A 319 -23.57 5.27 -6.33
CA ASN A 319 -24.16 5.99 -7.44
C ASN A 319 -23.11 6.67 -8.32
N LEU A 320 -22.04 7.22 -7.72
CA LEU A 320 -20.92 7.82 -8.47
C LEU A 320 -20.19 6.80 -9.35
N LYS A 321 -20.10 5.53 -8.93
CA LYS A 321 -19.49 4.46 -9.74
C LYS A 321 -20.27 4.13 -11.02
N SER A 322 -21.51 4.61 -11.16
CA SER A 322 -22.27 4.47 -12.41
C SER A 322 -21.81 5.42 -13.52
N TYR A 323 -20.95 6.39 -13.19
CA TYR A 323 -20.42 7.38 -14.12
C TYR A 323 -19.00 7.05 -14.57
N ASN A 324 -18.70 7.39 -15.82
CA ASN A 324 -17.42 7.14 -16.49
C ASN A 324 -16.37 8.20 -16.13
N ILE A 325 -16.24 8.47 -14.83
CA ILE A 325 -15.31 9.46 -14.28
C ILE A 325 -14.48 8.77 -13.21
N PRO A 326 -13.19 8.52 -13.47
CA PRO A 326 -12.35 7.81 -12.52
C PRO A 326 -12.10 8.68 -11.30
N PHE A 327 -12.17 8.06 -10.12
CA PHE A 327 -11.86 8.73 -8.86
C PHE A 327 -11.12 7.80 -7.91
N ILE A 328 -10.34 8.40 -7.02
CA ILE A 328 -9.67 7.71 -5.93
C ILE A 328 -10.00 8.40 -4.62
N MET A 329 -10.31 7.60 -3.60
CA MET A 329 -10.62 8.07 -2.27
C MET A 329 -9.47 7.71 -1.33
N MET A 330 -8.92 8.71 -0.66
CA MET A 330 -7.79 8.58 0.25
C MET A 330 -8.15 9.12 1.62
N LYS A 331 -7.62 8.48 2.67
CA LYS A 331 -7.62 9.01 4.03
C LYS A 331 -6.19 9.31 4.44
N PHE A 332 -5.97 10.51 4.93
CA PHE A 332 -4.67 10.94 5.44
C PHE A 332 -4.64 10.77 6.95
N GLY A 333 -3.47 10.44 7.49
CA GLY A 333 -3.23 10.38 8.93
C GLY A 333 -1.81 10.81 9.28
N GLY A 334 -1.59 11.16 10.55
CA GLY A 334 -0.28 11.56 11.07
C GLY A 334 -0.16 13.06 11.34
N SER A 335 1.01 13.45 11.87
CA SER A 335 1.28 14.84 12.25
C SER A 335 1.31 15.77 11.04
N GLY A 336 0.73 16.96 11.19
CA GLY A 336 0.72 18.00 10.15
C GLY A 336 -0.37 17.86 9.07
N VAL A 337 -1.24 16.86 9.18
CA VAL A 337 -2.49 16.80 8.41
C VAL A 337 -3.52 17.64 9.16
N THR A 338 -3.93 18.77 8.58
CA THR A 338 -4.89 19.71 9.23
C THR A 338 -6.33 19.26 9.07
N ASP A 339 -6.61 18.42 8.08
CA ASP A 339 -7.94 17.99 7.72
C ASP A 339 -8.06 16.50 8.04
N ASP A 340 -8.85 16.14 9.07
CA ASP A 340 -9.12 14.75 9.51
C ASP A 340 -9.96 13.93 8.49
N ASN A 341 -9.85 14.27 7.21
CA ASN A 341 -10.91 14.07 6.23
C ASN A 341 -10.55 13.01 5.19
N GLN A 342 -11.63 12.39 4.70
CA GLN A 342 -11.60 11.63 3.46
C GLN A 342 -11.43 12.62 2.30
N ASN A 343 -10.56 12.29 1.35
CA ASN A 343 -10.28 13.12 0.18
C ASN A 343 -10.62 12.31 -1.07
N ILE A 344 -11.46 12.86 -1.94
CA ILE A 344 -11.82 12.23 -3.21
C ILE A 344 -11.24 13.05 -4.36
N PHE A 345 -10.40 12.41 -5.17
CA PHE A 345 -9.74 13.02 -6.32
C PHE A 345 -10.39 12.48 -7.59
N PHE A 346 -10.93 13.36 -8.42
CA PHE A 346 -11.55 13.01 -9.70
C PHE A 346 -10.59 13.34 -10.85
N ALA A 347 -10.29 12.37 -11.70
CA ALA A 347 -9.50 12.59 -12.91
C ALA A 347 -10.42 12.91 -14.11
N LYS A 348 -11.14 14.03 -14.04
CA LYS A 348 -12.00 14.49 -15.16
C LYS A 348 -11.18 14.85 -16.40
N ASN A 349 -9.98 15.42 -16.20
CA ASN A 349 -8.97 15.57 -17.24
C ASN A 349 -7.87 14.51 -17.04
N ILE A 350 -7.55 13.79 -18.11
CA ILE A 350 -6.58 12.68 -18.13
C ILE A 350 -5.16 13.16 -17.84
N SER A 351 -4.85 14.42 -18.14
CA SER A 351 -3.54 15.01 -17.84
C SER A 351 -3.39 15.49 -16.40
N THR A 352 -4.43 15.37 -15.57
CA THR A 352 -4.38 15.86 -14.20
C THR A 352 -3.42 15.02 -13.36
N VAL A 353 -2.41 15.69 -12.81
CA VAL A 353 -1.49 15.11 -11.83
C VAL A 353 -1.76 15.78 -10.50
N PHE A 354 -2.10 14.98 -9.49
CA PHE A 354 -2.24 15.45 -8.12
C PHE A 354 -0.90 15.32 -7.41
N SER A 355 -0.58 16.30 -6.56
CA SER A 355 0.66 16.35 -5.80
C SER A 355 0.40 16.52 -4.32
N ILE A 356 1.25 15.88 -3.51
CA ILE A 356 1.22 15.90 -2.05
C ILE A 356 2.60 16.33 -1.57
N GLY A 357 2.66 17.23 -0.60
CA GLY A 357 3.92 17.68 0.00
C GLY A 357 3.72 18.86 0.95
N ARG A 358 4.81 19.38 1.51
CA ARG A 358 4.71 20.55 2.40
C ARG A 358 4.61 21.90 1.68
N GLY A 359 4.87 21.92 0.37
CA GLY A 359 4.77 23.12 -0.47
C GLY A 359 3.32 23.62 -0.61
N ASN A 360 3.13 24.93 -0.77
CA ASN A 360 1.82 25.56 -0.91
C ASN A 360 1.14 25.27 -2.25
N ASP A 361 1.90 24.82 -3.23
CA ASP A 361 1.47 24.50 -4.59
C ASP A 361 1.04 23.03 -4.75
N ASN A 362 0.87 22.30 -3.65
CA ASN A 362 0.35 20.92 -3.66
C ASN A 362 -1.18 20.91 -3.56
N ASN A 363 -1.79 19.88 -4.12
CA ASN A 363 -3.23 19.62 -3.95
C ASN A 363 -3.56 19.28 -2.50
N ILE A 364 -2.68 18.52 -1.85
CA ILE A 364 -2.72 18.26 -0.40
C ILE A 364 -1.43 18.77 0.22
N ARG A 365 -1.55 19.81 1.04
CA ARG A 365 -0.45 20.35 1.81
C ARG A 365 -0.37 19.65 3.16
N ILE A 366 0.81 19.15 3.51
CA ILE A 366 1.07 18.52 4.81
C ILE A 366 2.14 19.32 5.54
N ASN A 367 1.79 19.87 6.71
CA ASN A 367 2.67 20.75 7.47
C ASN A 367 3.63 19.95 8.36
N SER A 368 4.54 19.20 7.74
CA SER A 368 5.57 18.43 8.43
C SER A 368 6.95 18.65 7.81
N ASN A 369 7.96 18.77 8.67
CA ASN A 369 9.36 18.96 8.26
C ASN A 369 9.99 17.69 7.70
N THR A 370 9.42 16.51 7.99
CA THR A 370 9.90 15.24 7.42
C THR A 370 9.33 14.98 6.02
N ILE A 371 8.48 15.87 5.51
CA ILE A 371 7.89 15.80 4.18
C ILE A 371 8.59 16.77 3.23
N SER A 372 8.90 16.31 2.03
CA SER A 372 9.50 17.14 0.99
C SER A 372 8.52 18.19 0.46
N ARG A 373 9.03 19.28 -0.13
CA ARG A 373 8.15 20.31 -0.75
C ARG A 373 7.19 19.68 -1.77
N LYS A 374 7.69 18.74 -2.57
CA LYS A 374 6.93 17.79 -3.40
C LYS A 374 7.34 16.38 -2.98
N GLN A 375 6.46 15.67 -2.27
CA GLN A 375 6.77 14.38 -1.67
C GLN A 375 6.35 13.23 -2.58
N THR A 376 5.15 13.28 -3.13
CA THR A 376 4.66 12.27 -4.06
C THR A 376 3.64 12.89 -5.00
N ARG A 377 3.42 12.22 -6.12
CA ARG A 377 2.44 12.59 -7.14
C ARG A 377 1.69 11.36 -7.59
N PHE A 378 0.43 11.53 -7.95
CA PHE A 378 -0.40 10.47 -8.47
C PHE A 378 -1.32 10.98 -9.56
N ARG A 379 -1.75 10.07 -10.44
CA ARG A 379 -2.58 10.39 -11.60
C ARG A 379 -3.38 9.18 -12.03
N PHE A 380 -4.33 9.40 -12.92
CA PHE A 380 -5.03 8.33 -13.60
C PHE A 380 -4.38 8.07 -14.98
N ASN A 381 -3.92 6.85 -15.22
CA ASN A 381 -3.42 6.42 -16.52
C ASN A 381 -4.56 5.84 -17.35
N LYS A 382 -5.04 6.61 -18.32
CA LYS A 382 -6.14 6.18 -19.21
C LYS A 382 -5.79 4.97 -20.08
N LYS A 383 -4.53 4.81 -20.47
CA LYS A 383 -4.11 3.69 -21.34
C LYS A 383 -4.23 2.35 -20.61
N GLU A 384 -3.84 2.35 -19.34
CA GLU A 384 -3.88 1.16 -18.47
C GLU A 384 -5.15 1.08 -17.62
N ASN A 385 -6.01 2.10 -17.70
CA ASN A 385 -7.25 2.24 -16.95
C ASN A 385 -7.05 2.07 -15.43
N CYS A 386 -6.00 2.68 -14.89
CA CYS A 386 -5.60 2.51 -13.49
C CYS A 386 -5.09 3.83 -12.87
N TRP A 387 -5.12 3.91 -11.54
CA TRP A 387 -4.46 4.97 -10.80
C TRP A 387 -3.00 4.60 -10.54
N GLU A 388 -2.10 5.57 -10.64
CA GLU A 388 -0.67 5.37 -10.43
C GLU A 388 -0.09 6.41 -9.46
N ILE A 389 0.93 6.02 -8.68
CA ILE A 389 1.68 6.88 -7.74
C ILE A 389 3.16 6.86 -8.08
N ALA A 390 3.87 7.96 -7.82
CA ALA A 390 5.31 8.06 -7.96
C ALA A 390 5.92 8.89 -6.83
N ASP A 391 7.16 8.60 -6.45
CA ASP A 391 7.90 9.37 -5.45
C ASP A 391 8.47 10.68 -6.03
N GLY A 392 8.39 11.75 -5.23
CA GLY A 392 8.96 13.05 -5.55
C GLY A 392 8.41 13.71 -6.82
N THR A 393 9.32 14.30 -7.58
CA THR A 393 9.08 14.96 -8.87
C THR A 393 9.67 14.12 -10.01
N SER A 394 9.49 14.55 -11.27
CA SER A 394 10.15 13.90 -12.43
C SER A 394 11.65 13.82 -12.27
N ASP A 395 12.24 14.89 -11.74
CA ASP A 395 13.68 15.08 -11.81
C ASP A 395 14.37 14.68 -10.51
N LYS A 396 13.62 14.60 -9.41
CA LYS A 396 14.18 14.40 -8.07
C LYS A 396 13.27 13.59 -7.16
N GLU A 397 13.87 12.61 -6.48
CA GLU A 397 13.26 11.84 -5.39
C GLU A 397 12.95 12.71 -4.18
N SER A 398 11.98 12.27 -3.37
CA SER A 398 11.72 12.90 -2.09
C SER A 398 12.82 12.56 -1.08
N ALA A 399 13.11 13.49 -0.15
CA ALA A 399 14.25 13.35 0.76
C ALA A 399 14.13 12.15 1.72
N ASN A 400 12.90 11.78 2.10
CA ASN A 400 12.63 10.67 3.01
C ASN A 400 11.99 9.46 2.33
N GLY A 401 11.80 9.51 1.00
CA GLY A 401 11.09 8.50 0.23
C GLY A 401 9.58 8.45 0.52
N THR A 402 8.85 7.94 -0.45
CA THR A 402 7.48 7.47 -0.31
C THR A 402 7.52 5.95 -0.22
N TRP A 403 6.89 5.38 0.80
CA TRP A 403 7.01 3.95 1.11
C TRP A 403 5.65 3.28 1.03
N MET A 404 5.50 2.23 0.22
CA MET A 404 4.29 1.41 0.15
C MET A 404 4.38 0.26 1.15
N GLN A 405 3.40 0.10 2.03
CA GLN A 405 3.32 -1.05 2.91
C GLN A 405 3.02 -2.32 2.09
N LEU A 406 3.64 -3.47 2.35
CA LEU A 406 3.37 -4.67 1.54
C LEU A 406 2.01 -5.28 1.84
N GLN A 407 1.57 -5.22 3.11
CA GLN A 407 0.24 -5.66 3.52
C GLN A 407 -0.80 -4.61 3.15
N THR A 408 -1.96 -5.08 2.70
CA THR A 408 -3.19 -4.29 2.68
C THR A 408 -3.65 -4.01 4.12
N ILE A 409 -4.52 -3.01 4.27
CA ILE A 409 -5.14 -2.66 5.58
C ILE A 409 -5.83 -3.89 6.19
N GLN A 410 -6.54 -4.67 5.36
CA GLN A 410 -7.26 -5.86 5.81
C GLN A 410 -6.32 -6.98 6.26
N GLU A 411 -5.26 -7.25 5.48
CA GLU A 411 -4.25 -8.25 5.85
C GLU A 411 -3.55 -7.90 7.15
N ARG A 412 -3.20 -6.61 7.35
CA ARG A 412 -2.58 -6.15 8.60
C ARG A 412 -3.52 -6.36 9.80
N ASP A 413 -4.78 -5.97 9.68
CA ASP A 413 -5.76 -6.09 10.76
C ASP A 413 -6.00 -7.56 11.14
N GLN A 414 -5.87 -8.47 10.17
CA GLN A 414 -5.98 -9.93 10.34
C GLN A 414 -4.64 -10.61 10.65
N LYS A 415 -3.52 -9.88 10.64
CA LYS A 415 -2.14 -10.40 10.74
C LYS A 415 -1.84 -11.49 9.70
N HIS A 416 -2.39 -11.35 8.51
CA HIS A 416 -2.10 -12.20 7.37
C HIS A 416 -0.79 -11.78 6.70
N GLU A 417 -0.19 -12.75 6.02
CA GLU A 417 0.94 -12.50 5.11
C GLU A 417 0.47 -11.59 3.98
N SER A 418 1.36 -10.72 3.50
CA SER A 418 1.08 -9.98 2.28
C SER A 418 1.16 -10.90 1.06
N GLN A 419 0.67 -10.41 -0.08
CA GLN A 419 1.10 -10.96 -1.37
C GLN A 419 2.61 -10.77 -1.56
N VAL A 420 3.21 -11.63 -2.38
CA VAL A 420 4.62 -11.52 -2.76
C VAL A 420 4.81 -10.30 -3.68
N HIS A 421 5.83 -9.50 -3.42
CA HIS A 421 6.15 -8.31 -4.20
C HIS A 421 7.49 -8.46 -4.89
N PRO A 422 7.59 -8.28 -6.23
CA PRO A 422 8.83 -8.46 -6.95
C PRO A 422 9.84 -7.36 -6.59
N LEU A 423 11.08 -7.77 -6.35
CA LEU A 423 12.23 -6.90 -6.09
C LEU A 423 12.98 -6.65 -7.40
N LYS A 424 13.28 -5.39 -7.64
CA LYS A 424 14.16 -4.95 -8.74
C LYS A 424 15.57 -4.75 -8.21
N HIS A 425 16.53 -4.65 -9.14
CA HIS A 425 17.86 -4.18 -8.80
C HIS A 425 17.76 -2.76 -8.21
N LEU A 426 18.38 -2.54 -7.06
CA LEU A 426 18.32 -1.32 -6.23
C LEU A 426 16.98 -1.08 -5.52
N SER A 427 16.09 -2.07 -5.42
CA SER A 427 14.93 -1.95 -4.55
C SER A 427 15.34 -1.71 -3.09
N GLU A 428 14.60 -0.84 -2.41
CA GLU A 428 14.80 -0.54 -1.00
C GLU A 428 13.60 -1.01 -0.19
N ILE A 429 13.86 -1.81 0.84
CA ILE A 429 12.87 -2.30 1.80
C ILE A 429 13.08 -1.55 3.12
N LYS A 430 12.02 -1.03 3.72
CA LYS A 430 12.03 -0.38 5.03
C LYS A 430 11.33 -1.25 6.07
N ILE A 431 12.03 -1.47 7.18
CA ILE A 431 11.52 -2.14 8.39
C ILE A 431 11.91 -1.27 9.57
N SER A 432 10.93 -0.63 10.23
CA SER A 432 11.22 0.35 11.29
C SER A 432 12.20 1.44 10.75
N GLU A 433 13.33 1.64 11.44
CA GLU A 433 14.41 2.55 11.08
C GLU A 433 15.50 1.93 10.18
N TYR A 434 15.36 0.65 9.80
CA TYR A 434 16.28 -0.03 8.90
C TYR A 434 15.83 0.10 7.45
N ILE A 435 16.80 0.38 6.58
CA ILE A 435 16.68 0.32 5.13
C ILE A 435 17.58 -0.81 4.64
N LEU A 436 16.98 -1.75 3.92
CA LEU A 436 17.66 -2.85 3.27
C LEU A 436 17.68 -2.57 1.76
N LYS A 437 18.85 -2.32 1.21
CA LYS A 437 19.05 -2.09 -0.22
C LYS A 437 19.43 -3.39 -0.90
N ILE A 438 18.68 -3.77 -1.93
CA ILE A 438 18.81 -5.03 -2.65
C ILE A 438 19.51 -4.80 -3.98
N GLU A 439 20.63 -5.49 -4.21
CA GLU A 439 21.37 -5.46 -5.46
C GLU A 439 21.37 -6.87 -6.07
N LEU A 440 20.71 -7.01 -7.23
CA LEU A 440 20.62 -8.26 -7.98
C LEU A 440 21.75 -8.33 -9.01
N PHE A 441 22.58 -9.38 -8.97
CA PHE A 441 23.67 -9.61 -9.92
C PHE A 441 23.41 -10.89 -10.71
N LYS A 442 23.47 -10.81 -12.05
CA LYS A 442 23.29 -11.98 -12.94
C LYS A 442 24.54 -12.84 -13.12
N GLY A 443 25.65 -12.47 -12.47
CA GLY A 443 26.96 -13.06 -12.72
C GLY A 443 27.58 -12.59 -14.04
N LYS A 444 28.82 -13.00 -14.30
CA LYS A 444 29.37 -12.90 -15.66
C LYS A 444 28.69 -14.00 -16.46
N GLU A 445 27.98 -13.64 -17.52
CA GLU A 445 27.70 -14.62 -18.56
C GLU A 445 29.07 -15.17 -18.94
N LYS A 446 29.34 -16.43 -18.58
CA LYS A 446 30.42 -17.14 -19.26
C LYS A 446 30.07 -16.95 -20.72
N GLU A 447 30.92 -16.24 -21.46
CA GLU A 447 30.85 -16.21 -22.91
C GLU A 447 30.87 -17.67 -23.33
N ASN A 448 29.69 -18.27 -23.43
CA ASN A 448 29.53 -19.62 -23.90
C ASN A 448 30.01 -19.51 -25.34
N THR A 449 31.24 -19.95 -25.62
CA THR A 449 31.63 -21.13 -26.43
C THR A 449 30.71 -21.55 -27.59
N ARG A 450 29.70 -20.76 -27.96
CA ARG A 450 28.95 -20.82 -29.21
C ARG A 450 29.82 -20.39 -30.38
N PHE A 451 30.85 -19.58 -30.15
CA PHE A 451 31.85 -19.29 -31.19
C PHE A 451 32.84 -20.42 -31.41
N ASP A 452 33.11 -21.28 -30.42
CA ASP A 452 34.03 -22.40 -30.59
C ASP A 452 33.39 -23.58 -31.33
N TYR A 453 32.08 -23.81 -31.14
CA TYR A 453 31.34 -24.79 -31.95
C TYR A 453 31.07 -24.31 -33.40
N MET A 454 31.05 -23.00 -33.67
CA MET A 454 30.96 -22.50 -35.05
C MET A 454 32.31 -22.41 -35.75
N LYS A 455 33.43 -22.29 -35.01
CA LYS A 455 34.79 -22.39 -35.57
C LYS A 455 35.25 -23.81 -35.86
N SER A 456 34.56 -24.84 -35.34
CA SER A 456 34.81 -26.24 -35.74
C SER A 456 33.99 -26.69 -36.94
N PHE A 457 33.15 -25.81 -37.51
CA PHE A 457 32.31 -26.06 -38.69
C PHE A 457 32.66 -25.16 -39.89
N LEU A 458 33.63 -24.25 -39.73
CA LEU A 458 34.31 -23.48 -40.79
C LEU A 458 35.75 -23.95 -40.85
#